data_AF-A0A944TPH6-F1
#
_entry.id   AF-A0A944TPH6-F1
#
_cell.length_a   1.000
_cell.length_b   1.000
_cell.length_c   1.000
_cell.angle_alpha   90.00
_cell.angle_beta   90.00
_cell.angle_gamma   90.00
#
_symmetry.space_group_name_H-M   'P 1'
#
loop_
_entity.id
_entity.type
_entity.pdbx_description
1 polymer ?
#
loop_
_entity_poly.entity_id
_entity_poly.type
_entity_poly.pdbx_seq_one_letter_code
_entity_poly.pdbx_strand_id
1 'polypeptide(L)'
;MKLQLSKKRHHTQTLETKIMENQESIQLLNTAIIKTKEKKIDSSYEERLSEVCEKPALKAVSFAIAHLSETQKISRDMAAMEIVEAIRELDNIWGDYVMMEGIGKLKDLLKGQTKH
;
A
#
# COMPACT_ATOMS: atom_id res chain seq x y z
N MET A 1 -15.33 16.89 -63.63
CA MET A 1 -15.16 15.62 -62.89
C MET A 1 -13.81 15.50 -62.15
N LYS A 2 -12.66 15.80 -62.79
CA LYS A 2 -11.31 15.68 -62.17
C LYS A 2 -11.08 16.55 -60.91
N LEU A 3 -11.67 17.76 -60.84
CA LEU A 3 -11.50 18.70 -59.72
C LEU A 3 -12.18 18.24 -58.41
N GLN A 4 -13.34 17.57 -58.52
CA GLN A 4 -14.09 17.04 -57.37
C GLN A 4 -13.39 15.80 -56.77
N LEU A 5 -12.81 14.95 -57.62
CA LEU A 5 -12.00 13.80 -57.20
C LEU A 5 -10.70 14.23 -56.49
N SER A 6 -10.07 15.31 -56.94
CA SER A 6 -8.88 15.88 -56.27
C SER A 6 -9.19 16.44 -54.88
N LYS A 7 -10.28 17.21 -54.71
CA LYS A 7 -10.71 17.71 -53.40
C LYS A 7 -11.09 16.60 -52.41
N LYS A 8 -11.78 15.56 -52.89
CA LYS A 8 -12.13 14.38 -52.07
C LYS A 8 -10.88 13.64 -51.62
N ARG A 9 -9.89 13.48 -52.50
CA ARG A 9 -8.61 12.83 -52.19
C ARG A 9 -7.78 13.64 -51.17
N HIS A 10 -7.72 14.97 -51.30
CA HIS A 10 -7.06 15.83 -50.29
C HIS A 10 -7.76 15.81 -48.93
N HIS A 11 -9.09 15.82 -48.90
CA HIS A 11 -9.84 15.75 -47.64
C HIS A 11 -9.65 14.42 -46.91
N THR A 12 -9.65 13.30 -47.62
CA THR A 12 -9.33 11.97 -47.07
C THR A 12 -7.91 11.95 -46.51
N GLN A 13 -6.94 12.52 -47.22
CA GLN A 13 -5.54 12.59 -46.80
C GLN A 13 -5.36 13.45 -45.53
N THR A 14 -6.07 14.57 -45.39
CA THR A 14 -6.07 15.39 -44.17
C THR A 14 -6.73 14.68 -42.98
N LEU A 15 -7.77 13.88 -43.22
CA LEU A 15 -8.38 13.03 -42.18
C LEU A 15 -7.44 11.92 -41.74
N GLU A 16 -6.72 11.28 -42.67
CA GLU A 16 -5.72 10.25 -42.37
C GLU A 16 -4.55 10.82 -41.54
N THR A 17 -4.04 12.02 -41.88
CA THR A 17 -3.02 12.71 -41.08
C THR A 17 -3.54 13.05 -39.68
N LYS A 18 -4.78 13.56 -39.56
CA LYS A 18 -5.39 13.82 -38.24
C LYS A 18 -5.61 12.56 -37.43
N ILE A 19 -5.99 11.44 -38.07
CA ILE A 19 -6.14 10.15 -37.39
C ILE A 19 -4.78 9.64 -36.90
N MET A 20 -3.71 9.82 -37.68
CA MET A 20 -2.33 9.49 -37.27
C MET A 20 -1.83 10.37 -36.11
N GLU A 21 -2.01 11.70 -36.17
CA GLU A 21 -1.65 12.64 -35.09
C GLU A 21 -2.43 12.33 -33.80
N ASN A 22 -3.69 11.95 -33.94
CA ASN A 22 -4.54 11.56 -32.81
C ASN A 22 -4.09 10.21 -32.23
N GLN A 23 -3.61 9.27 -33.06
CA GLN A 23 -3.06 7.99 -32.58
C GLN A 23 -1.77 8.17 -31.79
N GLU A 24 -0.85 9.02 -32.24
CA GLU A 24 0.38 9.34 -31.49
C GLU A 24 0.05 9.99 -30.14
N SER A 25 -0.89 10.93 -30.14
CA SER A 25 -1.38 11.58 -28.92
C SER A 25 -2.07 10.58 -27.97
N ILE A 26 -2.88 9.67 -28.50
CA ILE A 26 -3.52 8.59 -27.73
C ILE A 26 -2.48 7.60 -27.18
N GLN A 27 -1.44 7.28 -27.95
CA GLN A 27 -0.36 6.39 -27.50
C GLN A 27 0.48 7.03 -26.40
N LEU A 28 0.81 8.32 -26.54
CA LEU A 28 1.48 9.10 -25.49
C LEU A 28 0.64 9.17 -24.23
N LEU A 29 -0.68 9.44 -24.37
CA LEU A 29 -1.61 9.49 -23.24
C LEU A 29 -1.76 8.12 -22.56
N ASN A 30 -1.91 7.04 -23.32
CA ASN A 30 -1.98 5.68 -22.79
C ASN A 30 -0.68 5.30 -22.08
N THR A 31 0.47 5.66 -22.66
CA THR A 31 1.78 5.45 -22.03
C THR A 31 1.93 6.26 -20.74
N ALA A 32 1.45 7.50 -20.72
CA ALA A 32 1.44 8.33 -19.50
C ALA A 32 0.48 7.76 -18.43
N ILE A 33 -0.70 7.28 -18.81
CA ILE A 33 -1.66 6.62 -17.89
C ILE A 33 -1.07 5.33 -17.32
N ILE A 34 -0.42 4.51 -18.16
CA ILE A 34 0.26 3.28 -17.70
C ILE A 34 1.44 3.64 -16.79
N LYS A 35 2.33 4.57 -17.16
CA LYS A 35 3.47 5.00 -16.31
C LYS A 35 3.05 5.64 -14.99
N THR A 36 1.94 6.39 -14.98
CA THR A 36 1.39 6.98 -13.74
C THR A 36 0.68 5.95 -12.88
N LYS A 37 0.16 4.86 -13.47
CA LYS A 37 -0.34 3.70 -12.73
C LYS A 37 0.77 2.76 -12.27
N GLU A 38 1.86 2.63 -13.01
CA GLU A 38 3.10 1.91 -12.64
C GLU A 38 3.76 2.58 -11.43
N LYS A 39 3.82 3.92 -11.39
CA LYS A 39 4.18 4.69 -10.18
C LYS A 39 3.21 4.49 -8.99
N LYS A 40 1.97 4.03 -9.24
CA LYS A 40 0.97 3.72 -8.21
C LYS A 40 0.97 2.23 -7.82
N ILE A 41 1.71 1.37 -8.53
CA ILE A 41 2.10 0.03 -8.04
C ILE A 41 3.34 0.25 -7.16
N ASP A 42 3.05 1.00 -6.10
CA ASP A 42 3.71 1.17 -4.82
C ASP A 42 5.16 0.68 -4.65
N SER A 43 6.12 1.45 -5.19
CA SER A 43 7.50 1.38 -4.72
C SER A 43 7.64 1.71 -3.23
N SER A 44 6.63 2.33 -2.60
CA SER A 44 6.66 2.63 -1.16
C SER A 44 6.44 1.39 -0.30
N TYR A 45 5.73 0.34 -0.75
CA TYR A 45 5.62 -0.89 0.04
C TYR A 45 6.95 -1.63 0.13
N GLU A 46 7.63 -1.82 -1.00
CA GLU A 46 8.95 -2.46 -1.02
C GLU A 46 9.97 -1.63 -0.25
N GLU A 47 9.97 -0.31 -0.43
CA GLU A 47 10.83 0.63 0.30
C GLU A 47 10.56 0.58 1.81
N ARG A 48 9.30 0.72 2.24
CA ARG A 48 8.91 0.65 3.67
C ARG A 48 9.21 -0.72 4.28
N LEU A 49 9.06 -1.81 3.52
CA LEU A 49 9.42 -3.15 3.96
C LEU A 49 10.93 -3.28 4.13
N SER A 50 11.71 -2.80 3.16
CA SER A 50 13.18 -2.79 3.22
C SER A 50 13.66 -1.99 4.42
N GLU A 51 13.12 -0.79 4.63
CA GLU A 51 13.43 0.05 5.79
C GLU A 51 13.14 -0.66 7.11
N VAL A 52 12.00 -1.36 7.22
CA VAL A 52 11.67 -2.13 8.43
C VAL A 52 12.64 -3.30 8.62
N CYS A 53 13.01 -3.99 7.53
CA CYS A 53 13.95 -5.09 7.55
C CYS A 53 15.36 -4.68 8.00
N GLU A 54 15.76 -3.45 7.71
CA GLU A 54 17.05 -2.89 8.08
C GLU A 54 17.09 -2.30 9.50
N LYS A 55 15.95 -2.18 10.19
CA LYS A 55 15.93 -1.62 11.55
C LYS A 55 16.73 -2.49 12.52
N PRO A 56 17.55 -1.89 13.40
CA PRO A 56 18.25 -2.61 14.47
C PRO A 56 17.30 -3.44 15.36
N ALA A 57 16.05 -2.99 15.50
CA ALA A 57 15.02 -3.73 16.22
C ALA A 57 14.75 -5.11 15.60
N LEU A 58 14.72 -5.25 14.26
CA LEU A 58 14.51 -6.54 13.63
C LEU A 58 15.72 -7.47 13.79
N LYS A 59 16.93 -6.90 13.84
CA LYS A 59 18.13 -7.65 14.22
C LYS A 59 18.06 -8.18 15.65
N ALA A 60 17.56 -7.38 16.59
CA ALA A 60 17.32 -7.83 17.97
C ALA A 60 16.29 -8.97 18.03
N VAL A 61 15.21 -8.88 17.24
CA VAL A 61 14.22 -9.95 17.09
C VAL A 61 14.87 -11.23 16.56
N SER A 62 15.79 -11.15 15.59
CA SER A 62 16.52 -12.32 15.09
C SER A 62 17.33 -13.03 16.19
N PHE A 63 17.97 -12.27 17.09
CA PHE A 63 18.66 -12.87 18.25
C PHE A 63 17.67 -13.51 19.24
N ALA A 64 16.52 -12.88 19.48
CA ALA A 64 15.48 -13.45 20.32
C ALA A 64 14.93 -14.77 19.74
N ILE A 65 14.74 -14.86 18.42
CA ILE A 65 14.34 -16.09 17.72
C ILE A 65 15.38 -17.19 17.92
N ALA A 66 16.66 -16.89 17.73
CA ALA A 66 17.73 -17.86 17.93
C ALA A 66 17.77 -18.36 19.39
N HIS A 67 17.71 -17.44 20.34
CA HIS A 67 17.69 -17.76 21.76
C HIS A 67 16.49 -18.61 22.17
N LEU A 68 15.29 -18.27 21.68
CA LEU A 68 14.06 -19.01 21.97
C LEU A 68 14.09 -20.42 21.36
N SER A 69 14.56 -20.54 20.11
CA SER A 69 14.76 -21.82 19.42
C SER A 69 15.69 -22.75 20.21
N GLU A 70 16.81 -22.22 20.71
CA GLU A 70 17.76 -22.98 21.54
C GLU A 70 17.17 -23.35 22.90
N THR A 71 16.50 -22.41 23.56
CA THR A 71 15.95 -22.60 24.90
C THR A 71 14.81 -23.62 24.91
N GLN A 72 13.90 -23.54 23.95
CA GLN A 72 12.74 -24.43 23.84
C GLN A 72 13.02 -25.70 23.02
N LYS A 73 14.19 -25.80 22.39
CA LYS A 73 14.56 -26.90 21.49
C LYS A 73 13.56 -27.08 20.33
N ILE A 74 13.10 -25.97 19.76
CA ILE A 74 12.21 -25.91 18.61
C ILE A 74 12.94 -25.37 17.38
N SER A 75 12.38 -25.55 16.17
CA SER A 75 12.97 -24.94 14.97
C SER A 75 12.90 -23.41 15.03
N ARG A 76 13.81 -22.73 14.33
CA ARG A 76 13.82 -21.27 14.24
C ARG A 76 12.52 -20.72 13.65
N ASP A 77 11.92 -21.45 12.71
CA ASP A 77 10.64 -21.07 12.11
C ASP A 77 9.51 -21.11 13.15
N MET A 78 9.47 -22.14 14.02
CA MET A 78 8.50 -22.22 15.11
C MET A 78 8.72 -21.10 16.15
N ALA A 79 9.98 -20.84 16.54
CA ALA A 79 10.30 -19.74 17.45
C ALA A 79 9.93 -18.36 16.87
N ALA A 80 10.10 -18.16 15.56
CA ALA A 80 9.71 -16.94 14.88
C ALA A 80 8.19 -16.74 14.88
N MET A 81 7.42 -17.80 14.62
CA MET A 81 5.96 -17.76 14.71
C MET A 81 5.51 -17.39 16.13
N GLU A 82 6.04 -18.06 17.16
CA GLU A 82 5.69 -17.82 18.56
C GLU A 82 5.96 -16.37 19.00
N ILE A 83 7.12 -15.80 18.64
CA ILE A 83 7.46 -14.41 18.96
C ILE A 83 6.51 -13.42 18.28
N VAL A 84 6.21 -13.65 17.00
CA VAL A 84 5.31 -12.76 16.24
C VAL A 84 3.88 -12.83 16.78
N GLU A 85 3.40 -14.01 17.15
CA GLU A 85 2.09 -14.21 17.76
C GLU A 85 2.00 -13.50 19.11
N ALA A 86 3.00 -13.68 20.00
CA ALA A 86 3.03 -13.03 21.30
C ALA A 86 3.03 -11.49 21.21
N ILE A 87 3.78 -10.91 20.27
CA ILE A 87 3.80 -9.44 20.05
C ILE A 87 2.45 -8.95 19.55
N ARG A 88 1.80 -9.68 18.63
CA ARG A 88 0.47 -9.31 18.12
C ARG A 88 -0.61 -9.43 19.18
N GLU A 89 -0.57 -10.48 19.98
CA GLU A 89 -1.49 -10.66 21.11
C GLU A 89 -1.33 -9.53 22.12
N LEU A 90 -0.09 -9.16 22.44
CA LEU A 90 0.20 -8.02 23.31
C LEU A 90 -0.39 -6.70 22.76
N ASP A 91 -0.17 -6.40 21.48
CA ASP A 91 -0.71 -5.19 20.83
C ASP A 91 -2.25 -5.14 20.87
N ASN A 92 -2.90 -6.28 20.61
CA ASN A 92 -4.36 -6.40 20.69
C ASN A 92 -4.88 -6.17 22.11
N ILE A 93 -4.28 -6.82 23.11
CA ILE A 93 -4.66 -6.66 24.52
C ILE A 93 -4.52 -5.20 24.96
N TRP A 94 -3.44 -4.53 24.52
CA TRP A 94 -3.24 -3.11 24.79
C TRP A 94 -4.31 -2.23 24.14
N GLY A 95 -4.70 -2.53 22.90
CA GLY A 95 -5.80 -1.84 22.21
C GLY A 95 -7.11 -1.93 22.98
N ASP A 96 -7.48 -3.14 23.41
CA ASP A 96 -8.68 -3.40 24.21
C ASP A 96 -8.63 -2.68 25.55
N TYR A 97 -7.48 -2.72 26.24
CA TYR A 97 -7.29 -2.05 27.52
C TYR A 97 -7.47 -0.52 27.41
N VAL A 98 -6.81 0.11 26.44
CA VAL A 98 -6.92 1.57 26.21
C VAL A 98 -8.35 1.94 25.81
N MET A 99 -9.02 1.12 25.00
CA MET A 99 -10.41 1.34 24.63
C MET A 99 -11.33 1.27 25.85
N MET A 100 -11.15 0.29 26.74
CA MET A 100 -11.93 0.16 27.97
C MET A 100 -11.69 1.32 28.94
N GLU A 101 -10.44 1.79 29.09
CA GLU A 101 -10.11 2.99 29.86
C GLU A 101 -10.76 4.26 29.26
N GLY A 102 -10.73 4.39 27.93
CA GLY A 102 -11.39 5.49 27.21
C GLY A 102 -12.92 5.48 27.39
N ILE A 103 -13.55 4.30 27.32
CA ILE A 103 -14.97 4.09 27.60
C ILE A 103 -15.29 4.44 29.06
N GLY A 104 -14.43 4.05 30.01
CA GLY A 104 -14.55 4.41 31.43
C GLY A 104 -14.64 5.92 31.61
N LYS A 105 -13.70 6.66 31.02
CA LYS A 105 -13.67 8.14 31.06
C LYS A 105 -14.91 8.77 30.41
N LEU A 106 -15.36 8.24 29.26
CA LEU A 106 -16.60 8.67 28.59
C LEU A 106 -17.84 8.46 29.47
N LYS A 107 -17.93 7.30 30.13
CA LYS A 107 -19.04 6.96 31.02
C LYS A 107 -19.08 7.88 32.24
N ASP A 108 -17.92 8.24 32.79
CA ASP A 108 -17.82 9.18 33.91
C ASP A 108 -18.22 10.60 33.51
N LEU A 109 -17.82 11.06 32.31
CA LEU A 109 -18.27 12.34 31.75
C LEU A 109 -19.79 12.40 31.55
N LEU A 110 -20.39 11.33 30.99
CA LEU A 110 -21.83 11.25 30.76
C LEU A 110 -22.63 11.21 32.07
N LYS A 111 -22.15 10.46 33.07
CA LYS A 111 -22.75 10.42 34.42
C LYS A 111 -22.61 11.75 35.17
N GLY A 112 -21.52 12.49 34.92
CA GLY A 112 -21.32 13.84 35.45
C GLY A 112 -22.31 14.85 34.89
N GLN A 113 -22.78 14.67 33.65
CA GLN A 113 -23.76 15.53 33.00
C GLN A 113 -25.22 15.21 33.36
N THR A 114 -25.51 14.02 33.92
CA THR A 114 -26.90 13.61 34.27
C THR A 114 -27.37 14.10 35.65
N LYS A 115 -26.53 14.85 36.38
CA LYS A 115 -26.90 15.52 37.62
C LYS A 115 -27.00 17.03 37.41
N HIS A 116 -27.99 17.49 36.65
CA HIS A 116 -28.50 18.85 36.72
C HIS A 116 -29.94 18.91 36.23
#